data_AF-A0A354HSC2-F1
#
_entry.id   AF-A0A354HSC2-F1
#
_cell.length_a   1.000
_cell.length_b   1.000
_cell.length_c   1.000
_cell.angle_alpha   90.00
_cell.angle_beta   90.00
_cell.angle_gamma   90.00
#
_symmetry.space_group_name_H-M   'P 1'
#
loop_
_entity.id
_entity.type
_entity.pdbx_description
1 polymer ?
#
loop_
_entity_poly.entity_id
_entity_poly.type
_entity_poly.pdbx_seq_one_letter_code
_entity_poly.pdbx_strand_id
1 'polypeptide(L)'
;MKLKSLIFLLIIAMLAACSPNQPGTPPHQDPPPVEDPGEEPDPEPEPEPDFDFGLYQPNELGEIPIWMYHNIREPEAIWVRTPENFRADLQRYYELGYRLVSLTDVITNNICIPAGTSPMVL
;
A
#
# COMPACT_ATOMS: atom_id res chain seq x y z
N MET A 1 -36.82 17.22 28.39
CA MET A 1 -35.43 17.42 28.89
C MET A 1 -34.86 16.22 29.65
N LYS A 2 -35.67 15.27 30.16
CA LYS A 2 -35.16 14.13 30.95
C LYS A 2 -34.58 12.96 30.12
N LEU A 3 -35.04 12.76 28.87
CA LEU A 3 -34.55 11.66 28.01
C LEU A 3 -33.16 11.93 27.40
N LYS A 4 -32.85 13.19 27.06
CA LYS A 4 -31.51 13.62 26.60
C LYS A 4 -30.48 13.58 27.74
N SER A 5 -30.92 13.89 28.96
CA SER A 5 -30.12 13.76 30.18
C SER A 5 -29.80 12.30 30.54
N LEU A 6 -30.71 11.36 30.23
CA LEU A 6 -30.54 9.93 30.47
C LEU A 6 -29.60 9.27 29.44
N ILE A 7 -29.65 9.71 28.18
CA ILE A 7 -28.72 9.26 27.13
C ILE A 7 -27.31 9.78 27.38
N PHE A 8 -27.16 11.01 27.88
CA PHE A 8 -25.86 11.58 28.23
C PHE A 8 -25.20 10.88 29.44
N LEU A 9 -26.00 10.41 30.41
CA LEU A 9 -25.50 9.65 31.56
C LEU A 9 -25.04 8.22 31.17
N LEU A 10 -25.66 7.61 30.15
CA LEU A 10 -25.33 6.25 29.68
C LEU A 10 -24.01 6.22 28.87
N ILE A 11 -23.65 7.32 28.20
CA ILE A 11 -22.43 7.43 27.40
C ILE A 11 -21.18 7.66 28.28
N ILE A 12 -21.33 8.29 29.45
CA ILE A 12 -20.23 8.51 30.41
C ILE A 12 -19.84 7.22 31.15
N ALA A 13 -20.76 6.26 31.29
CA ALA A 13 -20.50 4.98 31.94
C ALA A 13 -19.68 3.98 31.09
N MET A 14 -19.46 4.26 29.80
CA MET A 14 -18.68 3.42 28.88
C MET A 14 -17.19 3.81 28.77
N LEU A 15 -16.75 4.87 29.46
CA LEU A 15 -15.38 5.39 29.37
C LEU A 15 -14.48 5.08 30.58
N ALA A 16 -14.89 4.17 31.47
CA ALA A 16 -14.11 3.77 32.64
C ALA A 16 -13.88 2.25 32.70
N ALA A 17 -13.13 1.71 31.74
CA ALA A 17 -12.64 0.33 31.81
C ALA A 17 -11.27 0.16 31.13
N CYS A 18 -10.27 0.92 31.57
CA CYS A 18 -8.86 0.54 31.48
C CYS A 18 -8.19 0.91 32.81
N SER A 19 -8.11 -0.06 33.72
CA SER A 19 -7.31 0.04 34.93
C SER A 19 -5.93 -0.56 34.63
N PRO A 20 -4.81 0.19 34.71
CA PRO A 20 -3.50 -0.42 34.62
C PRO A 20 -3.19 -1.08 35.96
N ASN A 21 -3.55 -2.36 36.07
CA ASN A 21 -3.01 -3.23 37.09
C ASN A 21 -1.53 -3.44 36.75
N GLN A 22 -0.61 -2.93 37.57
CA GLN A 22 0.82 -3.21 37.43
C GLN A 22 1.22 -4.19 38.54
N PRO A 23 1.35 -5.49 38.22
CA PRO A 23 2.01 -6.43 39.12
C PRO A 23 3.50 -6.06 39.20
N GLY A 24 4.04 -6.05 40.40
CA GLY A 24 5.46 -5.80 40.64
C GLY A 24 6.33 -6.75 39.82
N THR A 25 7.39 -6.20 39.23
CA THR A 25 8.42 -6.93 38.49
C THR A 25 9.06 -8.01 39.40
N PRO A 26 8.90 -9.30 39.11
CA PRO A 26 9.74 -10.34 39.73
C PRO A 26 11.17 -10.21 39.16
N PRO A 27 12.19 -10.67 39.88
CA PRO A 27 13.57 -10.64 39.39
C PRO A 27 13.66 -11.41 38.06
N HIS A 28 14.36 -10.83 37.09
CA HIS A 28 14.64 -11.43 35.80
C HIS A 28 15.44 -12.72 36.02
N GLN A 29 14.77 -13.86 35.86
CA GLN A 29 15.43 -15.15 35.65
C GLN A 29 15.50 -15.33 34.14
N ASP A 30 16.70 -15.47 33.62
CA ASP A 30 16.91 -15.81 32.22
C ASP A 30 16.16 -17.13 31.92
N PRO A 31 15.30 -17.18 30.88
CA PRO A 31 14.70 -18.43 30.48
C PRO A 31 15.80 -19.41 30.04
N PRO A 32 15.63 -20.73 30.26
CA PRO A 32 16.54 -21.71 29.72
C PRO A 32 16.56 -21.58 28.18
N PRO A 33 17.66 -21.96 27.51
CA PRO A 33 17.73 -21.94 26.05
C PRO A 33 16.56 -22.73 25.48
N VAL A 34 15.70 -22.05 24.71
CA VAL A 34 14.71 -22.72 23.88
C VAL A 34 15.50 -23.39 22.76
N GLU A 35 15.58 -24.72 22.81
CA GLU A 35 16.03 -25.48 21.64
C GLU A 35 15.00 -25.25 20.53
N ASP A 36 15.46 -24.56 19.49
CA ASP A 36 14.73 -24.28 18.26
C ASP A 36 14.37 -25.61 17.56
N PRO A 37 13.10 -26.02 17.51
CA PRO A 37 12.69 -27.15 16.71
C PRO A 37 12.84 -26.73 15.26
N GLY A 38 13.90 -27.23 14.62
CA GLY A 38 14.36 -26.85 13.29
C GLY A 38 13.28 -26.35 12.34
N GLU A 39 13.48 -25.13 11.85
CA GLU A 39 12.73 -24.47 10.81
C GLU A 39 12.59 -25.41 9.60
N GLU A 40 11.38 -25.91 9.35
CA GLU A 40 11.08 -26.63 8.11
C GLU A 40 11.26 -25.65 6.93
N PRO A 41 11.93 -26.05 5.85
CA PRO A 41 12.14 -25.17 4.72
C PRO A 41 10.79 -24.76 4.12
N ASP A 42 10.59 -23.45 3.96
CA ASP A 42 9.43 -22.86 3.30
C ASP A 42 9.27 -23.50 1.90
N PRO A 43 8.08 -24.01 1.53
CA PRO A 43 7.86 -24.60 0.21
C PRO A 43 8.31 -23.65 -0.90
N GLU A 44 9.13 -24.17 -1.79
CA GLU A 44 9.65 -23.45 -2.94
C GLU A 44 8.46 -22.96 -3.81
N PRO A 45 8.42 -21.68 -4.20
CA PRO A 45 7.30 -21.13 -4.94
C PRO A 45 7.11 -21.89 -6.25
N GLU A 46 5.87 -22.30 -6.53
CA GLU A 46 5.54 -22.98 -7.78
C GLU A 46 5.93 -22.12 -8.98
N PRO A 47 6.45 -22.72 -10.07
CA PRO A 47 6.82 -21.98 -11.27
C PRO A 47 5.57 -21.29 -11.84
N GLU A 48 5.70 -20.00 -12.15
CA GLU A 48 4.63 -19.26 -12.81
C GLU A 48 4.24 -19.95 -14.13
N PRO A 49 2.93 -19.99 -14.46
CA PRO A 49 2.47 -20.63 -15.70
C PRO A 49 3.12 -19.97 -16.93
N ASP A 50 3.43 -20.78 -17.93
CA ASP A 50 3.99 -20.29 -19.20
C ASP A 50 3.02 -19.29 -19.86
N PHE A 51 3.48 -18.05 -20.02
CA PHE A 51 2.68 -16.97 -20.59
C PHE A 51 2.95 -16.87 -22.08
N ASP A 52 1.91 -17.07 -22.91
CA ASP A 52 2.02 -16.96 -24.36
C ASP A 52 2.14 -15.50 -24.79
N PHE A 53 3.37 -15.00 -24.87
CA PHE A 53 3.70 -13.66 -25.38
C PHE A 53 3.25 -13.44 -26.84
N GLY A 54 3.00 -14.50 -27.61
CA GLY A 54 2.52 -14.41 -28.98
C GLY A 54 1.07 -13.92 -29.09
N LEU A 55 0.25 -14.15 -28.06
CA LEU A 55 -1.13 -13.68 -28.00
C LEU A 55 -1.25 -12.19 -27.62
N TYR A 56 -0.24 -11.64 -26.95
CA TYR A 56 -0.25 -10.28 -26.39
C TYR A 56 0.98 -9.51 -26.86
N GLN A 57 1.04 -9.19 -28.15
CA GLN A 57 2.10 -8.33 -28.66
C GLN A 57 1.96 -6.90 -28.07
N PRO A 58 3.03 -6.35 -27.49
CA PRO A 58 3.04 -4.95 -27.06
C PRO A 58 2.76 -4.01 -28.24
N ASN A 59 2.10 -2.89 -27.96
CA ASN A 59 1.94 -1.84 -28.97
C ASN A 59 3.25 -1.05 -29.14
N GLU A 60 4.14 -1.51 -30.01
CA GLU A 60 5.43 -0.86 -30.29
C GLU A 60 5.30 0.51 -30.96
N LEU A 61 4.16 0.79 -31.60
CA LEU A 61 3.83 2.10 -32.18
C LEU A 61 3.04 2.99 -31.21
N GLY A 62 2.89 2.55 -29.96
CA GLY A 62 2.18 3.28 -28.92
C GLY A 62 2.97 4.48 -28.39
N GLU A 63 2.25 5.35 -27.69
CA GLU A 63 2.84 6.47 -26.97
C GLU A 63 2.84 6.18 -25.47
N ILE A 64 3.89 6.60 -24.77
CA ILE A 64 4.01 6.46 -23.32
C ILE A 64 3.67 7.82 -22.68
N PRO A 65 2.58 7.92 -21.89
CA PRO A 65 2.23 9.17 -21.24
C PRO A 65 3.28 9.55 -20.18
N ILE A 66 3.61 10.84 -20.14
CA ILE A 66 4.46 11.45 -19.11
C ILE A 66 3.60 12.49 -18.39
N TRP A 67 3.20 12.17 -17.17
CA TRP A 67 2.48 13.09 -16.30
C TRP A 67 3.46 13.92 -15.49
N MET A 68 3.08 15.16 -15.18
CA MET A 68 3.93 16.08 -14.44
C MET A 68 3.10 16.79 -13.38
N TYR A 69 3.56 16.71 -12.13
CA TYR A 69 2.97 17.40 -10.99
C TYR A 69 3.91 18.51 -10.52
N HIS A 70 3.34 19.65 -10.14
CA HIS A 70 4.12 20.78 -9.65
C HIS A 70 4.31 20.74 -8.13
N ASN A 71 3.19 20.72 -7.39
CA ASN A 71 3.21 20.66 -5.93
C ASN A 71 2.18 19.65 -5.43
N ILE A 72 2.58 18.86 -4.42
CA ILE A 72 1.68 17.97 -3.69
C ILE A 72 1.47 18.56 -2.28
N ARG A 73 0.44 19.39 -2.12
CA ARG A 73 0.13 20.07 -0.85
C ARG A 73 -1.32 20.55 -0.82
N GLU A 74 -1.73 21.13 0.30
CA GLU A 74 -3.04 21.77 0.44
C GLU A 74 -2.93 23.31 0.41
N PRO A 75 -3.99 24.03 0.00
CA PRO A 75 -5.21 23.54 -0.66
C PRO A 75 -5.01 23.26 -2.16
N GLU A 76 -5.99 22.62 -2.81
CA GLU A 76 -6.00 22.38 -4.26
C GLU A 76 -5.92 23.71 -5.05
N ALA A 77 -5.13 23.74 -6.11
CA ALA A 77 -5.00 24.88 -7.02
C ALA A 77 -4.51 24.44 -8.41
N ILE A 78 -4.43 25.37 -9.36
CA ILE A 78 -4.05 25.08 -10.75
C ILE A 78 -2.69 24.36 -10.91
N TRP A 79 -1.77 24.53 -9.95
CA TRP A 79 -0.44 23.89 -9.91
C TRP A 79 -0.21 23.11 -8.60
N VAL A 80 -1.28 22.77 -7.90
CA VAL A 80 -1.22 22.11 -6.60
C VAL A 80 -2.27 21.00 -6.55
N ARG A 81 -1.81 19.76 -6.45
CA ARG A 81 -2.66 18.61 -6.16
C ARG A 81 -2.62 18.35 -4.66
N THR A 82 -3.77 18.11 -4.03
CA THR A 82 -3.74 17.64 -2.63
C THR A 82 -3.14 16.24 -2.52
N PRO A 83 -2.54 15.86 -1.37
CA PRO A 83 -2.05 14.50 -1.17
C PRO A 83 -3.13 13.43 -1.35
N GLU A 84 -4.36 13.71 -0.93
CA GLU A 84 -5.50 12.79 -1.09
C GLU A 84 -5.83 12.56 -2.57
N ASN A 85 -5.94 13.65 -3.32
CA ASN A 85 -6.23 13.58 -4.73
C ASN A 85 -5.09 12.95 -5.54
N PHE A 86 -3.83 13.17 -5.16
CA PHE A 86 -2.69 12.51 -5.78
C PHE A 86 -2.77 10.98 -5.61
N ARG A 87 -3.12 10.48 -4.41
CA ARG A 87 -3.36 9.04 -4.21
C ARG A 87 -4.50 8.52 -5.06
N ALA A 88 -5.60 9.27 -5.17
CA ALA A 88 -6.72 8.91 -6.03
C ALA A 88 -6.33 8.84 -7.51
N ASP A 89 -5.48 9.76 -7.99
CA ASP A 89 -4.93 9.71 -9.34
C ASP A 89 -4.10 8.44 -9.56
N LEU A 90 -3.17 8.12 -8.65
CA LEU A 90 -2.34 6.91 -8.71
C LEU A 90 -3.20 5.63 -8.71
N GLN A 91 -4.22 5.58 -7.85
CA GLN A 91 -5.15 4.45 -7.80
C GLN A 91 -5.89 4.29 -9.13
N ARG A 92 -6.42 5.39 -9.68
CA ARG A 92 -7.09 5.38 -10.99
C ARG A 92 -6.18 4.88 -12.09
N TYR A 93 -4.92 5.32 -12.11
CA TYR A 93 -3.94 4.86 -13.10
C TYR A 93 -3.70 3.35 -13.01
N TYR A 94 -3.54 2.84 -11.80
CA TYR A 94 -3.36 1.41 -11.57
C TYR A 94 -4.56 0.58 -12.05
N GLU A 95 -5.78 1.04 -11.73
CA GLU A 95 -7.05 0.42 -12.16
C GLU A 95 -7.24 0.43 -13.68
N LEU A 96 -6.76 1.48 -14.35
CA LEU A 96 -6.74 1.57 -15.82
C LEU A 96 -5.67 0.69 -16.48
N GLY A 97 -4.86 -0.03 -15.70
CA GLY A 97 -3.84 -0.93 -16.22
C GLY A 97 -2.50 -0.26 -16.50
N TYR A 98 -2.25 0.95 -15.98
CA TYR A 98 -0.94 1.58 -16.11
C TYR A 98 0.05 1.08 -15.04
N ARG A 99 1.33 1.05 -15.40
CA ARG A 99 2.45 0.75 -14.50
C ARG A 99 3.49 1.85 -14.62
N LEU A 100 3.91 2.35 -13.47
CA LEU A 100 4.91 3.40 -13.41
C LEU A 100 6.27 2.83 -13.79
N VAL A 101 6.94 3.52 -14.71
CA VAL A 101 8.30 3.23 -15.14
C VAL A 101 9.13 4.50 -15.04
N SER A 102 10.44 4.36 -14.85
CA SER A 102 11.32 5.52 -14.85
C SER A 102 11.51 6.06 -16.28
N LEU A 103 11.80 7.36 -16.43
CA LEU A 103 12.19 7.89 -17.73
C LEU A 103 13.47 7.22 -18.25
N THR A 104 14.38 6.81 -17.36
CA THR A 104 15.57 6.05 -17.72
C THR A 104 15.21 4.74 -18.41
N ASP A 105 14.28 3.96 -17.85
CA ASP A 105 13.85 2.69 -18.44
C ASP A 105 13.24 2.89 -19.83
N VAL A 106 12.48 3.97 -20.03
CA VAL A 106 11.92 4.32 -21.34
C VAL A 106 13.03 4.59 -22.36
N ILE A 107 14.00 5.44 -22.02
CA ILE A 107 15.07 5.83 -22.98
C ILE A 107 16.11 4.72 -23.22
N THR A 108 16.28 3.80 -22.28
CA THR A 108 17.16 2.63 -22.42
C THR A 108 16.42 1.40 -22.94
N ASN A 109 15.13 1.51 -23.27
CA ASN A 109 14.28 0.40 -23.71
C ASN A 109 14.29 -0.80 -22.74
N ASN A 110 14.26 -0.51 -21.43
CA ASN A 110 14.29 -1.47 -20.33
C ASN A 110 12.93 -1.50 -19.58
N ILE A 111 11.84 -1.72 -20.30
CA ILE A 111 10.49 -1.72 -19.72
C ILE A 111 10.12 -3.15 -19.30
N CYS A 112 10.09 -3.39 -17.99
CA CYS A 112 9.69 -4.67 -17.40
C CYS A 112 8.42 -4.49 -16.56
N ILE A 113 7.27 -4.69 -17.18
CA ILE A 113 5.95 -4.59 -16.54
C ILE A 113 5.11 -5.84 -16.88
N PRO A 114 4.12 -6.22 -16.06
CA PRO A 114 3.27 -7.38 -16.34
C PRO A 114 2.61 -7.29 -17.71
N ALA A 115 2.48 -8.43 -18.38
CA ALA A 115 1.80 -8.49 -19.67
C ALA A 115 0.34 -7.99 -19.57
N GLY A 116 -0.13 -7.34 -20.63
CA GLY A 116 -1.46 -6.71 -20.65
C GLY A 116 -1.56 -5.37 -19.91
N THR A 117 -0.45 -4.83 -19.41
CA THR A 117 -0.39 -3.49 -18.81
C THR A 117 0.32 -2.47 -19.70
N SER A 118 0.16 -1.18 -19.42
CA SER A 118 0.79 -0.09 -20.19
C SER A 118 1.78 0.72 -19.35
N PRO A 119 2.96 1.07 -19.86
CA PRO A 119 3.92 1.90 -19.13
C PRO A 119 3.45 3.36 -19.05
N MET A 120 3.89 4.06 -18.01
CA MET A 120 3.65 5.49 -17.82
C MET A 120 4.72 6.10 -16.93
N VAL A 121 5.08 7.36 -17.18
CA VAL A 121 6.04 8.11 -16.37
C VAL A 121 5.31 9.18 -15.57
N LEU A 122 5.78 9.40 -14.33
CA LEU A 122 5.37 10.49 -13.43
C LEU A 122 6.55 11.40 -13.11
#